data_AF-A0A7W1T207-F1
#
_entry.id   AF-A0A7W1T207-F1
#
_cell.length_a   1.000
_cell.length_b   1.000
_cell.length_c   1.000
_cell.angle_alpha   90.00
_cell.angle_beta   90.00
_cell.angle_gamma   90.00
#
_symmetry.space_group_name_H-M   'P 1'
#
loop_
_entity.id
_entity.type
_entity.pdbx_description
1 polymer ?
#
loop_
_entity_poly.entity_id
_entity_poly.type
_entity_poly.pdbx_seq_one_letter_code
_entity_poly.pdbx_strand_id
1 'polypeptide(L)'
;VHTVKPTQGSAVGASRWYEFRATPPGSTLKLFQSGTLQNATINYWLGSIAMDKKGNILLGANASSSTLDPSIRISGRAPTDPKGSLSNPVSLITGTGVQTATSNRWGDYASMQIDATDDCTFYYAGEYIKTTGSFHWNTRLGAFKIQGCQ
;
A
#
# COMPACT_ATOMS: atom_id res chain seq x y z
N VAL A 1 4.46 -1.52 7.70
CA VAL A 1 4.34 -2.51 6.60
C VAL A 1 5.73 -2.98 6.23
N HIS A 2 5.90 -4.22 5.79
CA HIS A 2 7.16 -4.70 5.19
C HIS A 2 6.89 -5.74 4.10
N THR A 3 7.86 -5.96 3.21
CA THR A 3 7.75 -6.94 2.12
C THR A 3 8.08 -8.34 2.62
N VAL A 4 7.25 -9.33 2.29
CA VAL A 4 7.44 -10.76 2.59
C VAL A 4 7.31 -11.60 1.33
N LYS A 5 7.77 -12.86 1.38
CA LYS A 5 7.46 -13.86 0.36
C LYS A 5 5.96 -14.18 0.40
N PRO A 6 5.24 -14.13 -0.74
CA PRO A 6 3.84 -14.53 -0.80
C PRO A 6 3.63 -16.00 -0.44
N THR A 7 2.45 -16.34 0.07
CA THR A 7 2.10 -17.74 0.38
C THR A 7 1.35 -18.46 -0.75
N GLN A 8 1.14 -17.79 -1.89
CA GLN A 8 0.36 -18.30 -3.02
C GLN A 8 0.97 -17.85 -4.34
N GLY A 9 0.91 -18.73 -5.35
CA GLY A 9 1.32 -18.42 -6.73
C GLY A 9 2.83 -18.25 -6.94
N SER A 10 3.18 -17.50 -7.99
CA SER A 10 4.55 -17.25 -8.45
C SER A 10 5.06 -15.84 -8.15
N ALA A 11 4.24 -14.96 -7.58
CA ALA A 11 4.69 -13.67 -7.09
C ALA A 11 5.82 -13.84 -6.05
N VAL A 12 6.79 -12.94 -6.07
CA VAL A 12 7.97 -12.95 -5.20
C VAL A 12 7.90 -11.93 -4.07
N GLY A 13 6.98 -10.95 -4.13
CA GLY A 13 6.80 -9.92 -3.11
C GLY A 13 5.35 -9.68 -2.73
N ALA A 14 5.09 -9.57 -1.43
CA ALA A 14 3.80 -9.19 -0.87
C ALA A 14 3.98 -8.19 0.28
N SER A 15 2.98 -7.36 0.55
CA SER A 15 3.04 -6.38 1.64
C SER A 15 2.34 -6.91 2.90
N ARG A 16 3.12 -7.21 3.94
CA ARG A 16 2.63 -7.61 5.27
C ARG A 16 2.34 -6.37 6.13
N TRP A 17 1.16 -6.32 6.72
CA TRP A 17 0.73 -5.24 7.61
C TRP A 17 0.33 -5.75 8.98
N TYR A 18 0.42 -4.87 9.96
CA TYR A 18 0.11 -5.14 11.36
C TYR A 18 -0.61 -3.92 11.91
N GLU A 19 -1.61 -4.20 12.72
CA GLU A 19 -2.28 -3.21 13.53
C GLU A 19 -2.04 -3.54 14.99
N PHE A 20 -1.44 -2.59 15.69
CA PHE A 20 -1.21 -2.68 17.12
C PHE A 20 -2.13 -1.71 17.85
N ARG A 21 -2.69 -2.14 18.98
CA ARG A 21 -3.57 -1.31 19.82
C ARG A 21 -3.12 -1.33 21.26
N ALA A 22 -3.29 -0.19 21.94
CA ALA A 22 -3.23 -0.05 23.38
C ALA A 22 -4.63 0.35 23.86
N THR A 23 -5.33 -0.58 24.52
CA THR A 23 -6.70 -0.37 25.01
C THR A 23 -6.76 -0.71 26.50
N PRO A 24 -6.88 0.28 27.40
CA PRO A 24 -7.08 1.72 27.17
C PRO A 24 -5.82 2.44 26.63
N PRO A 25 -5.93 3.68 26.11
CA PRO A 25 -4.77 4.48 25.68
C PRO A 25 -3.70 4.56 26.78
N GLY A 26 -2.43 4.40 26.41
CA GLY A 26 -1.30 4.35 27.36
C GLY A 26 -1.02 2.98 27.99
N SER A 27 -1.85 1.96 27.73
CA SER A 27 -1.58 0.57 28.13
C SER A 27 -0.56 -0.13 27.22
N THR A 28 -0.22 -1.38 27.54
CA THR A 28 0.69 -2.20 26.72
C THR A 28 0.17 -2.37 25.30
N LEU A 29 1.03 -2.07 24.34
CA LEU A 29 0.77 -2.27 22.92
C LEU A 29 0.64 -3.78 22.62
N LYS A 30 -0.49 -4.18 22.03
CA LYS A 30 -0.76 -5.58 21.63
C LYS A 30 -1.07 -5.65 20.14
N LEU A 31 -0.67 -6.75 19.51
CA LEU A 31 -1.09 -7.06 18.14
C LEU A 31 -2.60 -7.28 18.13
N PHE A 32 -3.34 -6.42 17.41
CA PHE A 32 -4.79 -6.54 17.27
C PHE A 32 -5.17 -7.39 16.06
N GLN A 33 -4.51 -7.14 14.92
CA GLN A 33 -4.65 -7.93 13.71
C GLN A 33 -3.45 -7.75 12.79
N SER A 34 -3.30 -8.66 11.83
CA SER A 34 -2.32 -8.55 10.75
C SER A 34 -2.86 -9.25 9.51
N GLY A 35 -2.35 -8.86 8.35
CA GLY A 35 -2.75 -9.41 7.08
C GLY A 35 -1.68 -9.23 6.04
N THR A 36 -1.89 -9.81 4.86
CA THR A 36 -0.94 -9.72 3.75
C THR A 36 -1.68 -9.28 2.50
N LEU A 37 -1.29 -8.14 1.93
CA LEU A 37 -1.65 -7.79 0.56
C LEU A 37 -0.77 -8.64 -0.38
N GLN A 38 -1.37 -9.65 -1.00
CA GLN A 38 -0.71 -10.56 -1.91
C GLN A 38 -1.63 -10.95 -3.07
N ASN A 39 -1.03 -11.45 -4.15
CA ASN A 39 -1.69 -11.97 -5.32
C ASN A 39 -0.85 -13.13 -5.88
N ALA A 40 -1.45 -14.01 -6.67
CA ALA A 40 -0.74 -15.14 -7.25
C ALA A 40 0.38 -14.73 -8.24
N THR A 41 0.24 -13.61 -8.95
CA THR A 41 1.18 -13.19 -10.00
C THR A 41 1.71 -11.76 -9.84
N ILE A 42 0.99 -10.90 -9.10
CA ILE A 42 1.39 -9.51 -8.88
C ILE A 42 2.27 -9.39 -7.64
N ASN A 43 3.44 -8.80 -7.83
CA ASN A 43 4.37 -8.43 -6.77
C ASN A 43 3.95 -7.11 -6.13
N TYR A 44 4.02 -7.01 -4.82
CA TYR A 44 3.82 -5.76 -4.07
C TYR A 44 5.06 -5.38 -3.27
N TRP A 45 5.51 -4.13 -3.37
CA TRP A 45 6.65 -3.58 -2.62
C TRP A 45 6.44 -2.10 -2.29
N LEU A 46 7.31 -1.53 -1.45
CA LEU A 46 7.27 -0.14 -0.98
C LEU A 46 5.87 0.28 -0.50
N GLY A 47 5.32 -0.55 0.39
CA GLY A 47 4.02 -0.31 0.97
C GLY A 47 4.05 0.76 2.07
N SER A 48 3.03 1.62 2.10
CA SER A 48 2.75 2.54 3.20
C SER A 48 1.29 2.44 3.61
N ILE A 49 1.00 2.61 4.90
CA ILE A 49 -0.32 2.35 5.49
C ILE A 49 -0.67 3.43 6.51
N ALA A 50 -1.95 3.78 6.61
CA ALA A 50 -2.47 4.63 7.67
C ALA A 50 -3.86 4.16 8.11
N MET A 51 -4.35 4.69 9.23
CA MET A 51 -5.67 4.39 9.78
C MET A 51 -6.38 5.67 10.23
N ASP A 52 -7.62 5.86 9.79
CA ASP A 52 -8.42 7.05 10.11
C ASP A 52 -9.11 6.98 11.48
N LYS A 53 -9.79 8.06 11.89
CA LYS A 53 -10.50 8.13 13.18
C LYS A 53 -11.61 7.08 13.35
N LYS A 54 -12.13 6.53 12.25
CA LYS A 54 -13.15 5.48 12.28
C LYS A 54 -12.52 4.08 12.35
N GLY A 55 -11.19 3.97 12.26
CA GLY A 55 -10.47 2.71 12.24
C GLY A 55 -10.45 2.06 10.86
N ASN A 56 -10.80 2.80 9.80
CA ASN A 56 -10.56 2.33 8.44
C ASN A 56 -9.07 2.41 8.13
N ILE A 57 -8.58 1.46 7.34
CA ILE A 57 -7.17 1.34 7.00
C ILE A 57 -7.04 1.38 5.48
N LEU A 58 -6.10 2.20 4.97
CA LEU A 58 -5.66 2.14 3.58
C LEU A 58 -4.17 1.83 3.51
N LEU A 59 -3.83 0.87 2.65
CA LEU A 59 -2.47 0.48 2.29
C LEU A 59 -2.27 0.78 0.80
N GLY A 60 -1.27 1.61 0.50
CA GLY A 60 -0.79 1.82 -0.86
C GLY A 60 0.57 1.16 -1.08
N ALA A 61 0.76 0.49 -2.22
CA ALA A 61 2.01 -0.16 -2.56
C ALA A 61 2.27 -0.11 -4.07
N ASN A 62 3.53 -0.21 -4.47
CA ASN A 62 3.86 -0.50 -5.85
C ASN A 62 3.39 -1.91 -6.23
N ALA A 63 3.05 -2.09 -7.51
CA ALA A 63 2.57 -3.34 -8.06
C ALA A 63 3.16 -3.62 -9.45
N SER A 64 3.62 -4.85 -9.71
CA SER A 64 4.08 -5.27 -11.04
C SER A 64 3.97 -6.78 -11.25
N SER A 65 3.96 -7.20 -12.50
CA SER A 65 4.07 -8.58 -12.94
C SER A 65 4.71 -8.62 -14.34
N SER A 66 4.72 -9.78 -14.98
CA SER A 66 5.12 -9.89 -16.39
C SER A 66 4.17 -9.19 -17.37
N THR A 67 2.97 -8.82 -16.93
CA THR A 67 1.93 -8.16 -17.75
C THR A 67 1.44 -6.84 -17.14
N LEU A 68 2.04 -6.41 -16.03
CA LEU A 68 1.73 -5.17 -15.35
C LEU A 68 3.04 -4.42 -15.11
N ASP A 69 3.24 -3.35 -15.87
CA ASP A 69 4.33 -2.43 -15.62
C ASP A 69 4.19 -1.81 -14.22
N PRO A 70 5.31 -1.44 -13.57
CA PRO A 70 5.30 -0.86 -12.24
C PRO A 70 4.27 0.25 -12.06
N SER A 71 3.29 -0.06 -11.24
CA SER A 71 2.07 0.72 -11.00
C SER A 71 1.95 1.01 -9.51
N ILE A 72 0.95 1.82 -9.13
CA ILE A 72 0.59 2.03 -7.72
C ILE A 72 -0.84 1.53 -7.52
N ARG A 73 -1.01 0.67 -6.50
CA ARG A 73 -2.32 0.15 -6.11
C ARG A 73 -2.61 0.47 -4.65
N ILE A 74 -3.88 0.74 -4.38
CA ILE A 74 -4.42 1.04 -3.05
C ILE A 74 -5.40 -0.06 -2.68
N SER A 75 -5.32 -0.53 -1.45
CA SER A 75 -6.20 -1.54 -0.89
C SER A 75 -6.62 -1.11 0.50
N GLY A 76 -7.83 -1.46 0.91
CA GLY A 76 -8.43 -0.91 2.11
C GLY A 76 -9.21 -1.90 2.94
N ARG A 77 -9.53 -1.52 4.17
CA ARG A 77 -10.50 -2.24 5.01
C ARG A 77 -11.23 -1.30 5.95
N ALA A 78 -12.49 -1.61 6.21
CA ALA A 78 -13.28 -1.03 7.27
C ALA A 78 -13.15 -1.86 8.57
N PRO A 79 -13.46 -1.30 9.76
CA PRO A 79 -13.50 -2.06 11.01
C PRO A 79 -14.43 -3.29 10.97
N THR A 80 -15.50 -3.22 10.18
CA THR A 80 -16.49 -4.29 10.03
C THR A 80 -16.02 -5.44 9.15
N ASP A 81 -14.94 -5.25 8.38
CA ASP A 81 -14.39 -6.32 7.55
C ASP A 81 -13.74 -7.40 8.42
N PRO A 82 -13.72 -8.67 7.96
CA PRO A 82 -13.00 -9.74 8.64
C PRO A 82 -11.57 -9.33 9.03
N LYS A 83 -11.12 -9.76 10.21
CA LYS A 83 -9.78 -9.41 10.67
C LYS A 83 -8.72 -9.96 9.72
N GLY A 84 -7.70 -9.14 9.46
CA GLY A 84 -6.58 -9.50 8.60
C GLY A 84 -6.88 -9.52 7.10
N SER A 85 -8.11 -9.18 6.68
CA SER A 85 -8.43 -9.01 5.27
C SER A 85 -8.17 -7.57 4.81
N LEU A 86 -7.88 -7.43 3.51
CA LEU A 86 -7.91 -6.19 2.78
C LEU A 86 -8.77 -6.41 1.53
N SER A 87 -9.38 -5.35 1.01
CA SER A 87 -10.16 -5.36 -0.22
C SER A 87 -9.29 -5.65 -1.44
N ASN A 88 -9.92 -6.04 -2.55
CA ASN A 88 -9.22 -6.13 -3.82
C ASN A 88 -8.60 -4.75 -4.17
N PRO A 89 -7.30 -4.69 -4.50
CA PRO A 89 -6.64 -3.41 -4.74
C PRO A 89 -7.15 -2.71 -5.99
N VAL A 90 -7.31 -1.39 -5.90
CA VAL A 90 -7.64 -0.49 -7.02
C VAL A 90 -6.38 0.21 -7.52
N SER A 91 -6.32 0.54 -8.82
CA SER A 91 -5.18 1.27 -9.39
C SER A 91 -5.30 2.76 -9.13
N LEU A 92 -4.28 3.38 -8.52
CA LEU A 92 -4.12 4.84 -8.49
C LEU A 92 -3.50 5.33 -9.80
N ILE A 93 -2.50 4.61 -10.30
CA ILE A 93 -1.90 4.85 -11.60
C ILE A 93 -1.33 3.53 -12.13
N THR A 94 -1.54 3.30 -13.43
CA THR A 94 -0.89 2.21 -14.15
C THR A 94 0.32 2.79 -14.87
N GLY A 95 1.51 2.25 -14.58
CA GLY A 95 2.73 2.62 -15.30
C GLY A 95 2.68 2.16 -16.76
N THR A 96 3.50 2.79 -17.59
CA THR A 96 3.62 2.49 -19.03
C THR A 96 5.08 2.31 -19.45
N GLY A 97 5.95 2.06 -18.48
CA GLY A 97 7.36 1.77 -18.71
C GLY A 97 7.99 1.05 -17.53
N VAL A 98 9.24 0.62 -17.73
CA VAL A 98 10.03 -0.10 -16.74
C VAL A 98 11.36 0.59 -16.49
N GLN A 99 11.85 0.48 -15.25
CA GLN A 99 13.16 0.98 -14.86
C GLN A 99 14.26 0.03 -15.35
N THR A 100 15.29 0.55 -16.01
CA THR A 100 16.40 -0.24 -16.56
C THR A 100 17.76 0.20 -15.99
N ALA A 101 18.70 -0.71 -15.76
CA ALA A 101 20.09 -0.37 -15.42
C ALA A 101 20.28 0.63 -14.25
N THR A 102 19.60 0.43 -13.11
CA THR A 102 19.70 1.31 -11.92
C THR A 102 20.47 0.70 -10.74
N SER A 103 21.27 -0.33 -10.98
CA SER A 103 21.99 -1.07 -9.93
C SER A 103 21.05 -1.58 -8.81
N ASN A 104 19.90 -2.14 -9.21
CA ASN A 104 18.84 -2.64 -8.32
C ASN A 104 18.20 -1.59 -7.41
N ARG A 105 18.43 -0.29 -7.63
CA ARG A 105 17.70 0.77 -6.94
C ARG A 105 16.32 0.94 -7.55
N TRP A 106 15.32 1.13 -6.69
CA TRP A 106 13.97 1.56 -7.00
C TRP A 106 13.50 2.40 -5.81
N GLY A 107 12.82 3.53 -6.06
CA GLY A 107 12.26 4.48 -5.09
C GLY A 107 12.57 4.30 -3.60
N ASP A 108 13.15 5.32 -2.97
CA ASP A 108 13.53 5.23 -1.55
C ASP A 108 12.34 5.36 -0.58
N TYR A 109 11.25 6.02 -1.03
CA TYR A 109 10.12 6.38 -0.17
C TYR A 109 8.77 6.27 -0.87
N ALA A 110 7.78 5.78 -0.11
CA ALA A 110 6.36 5.94 -0.39
C ALA A 110 5.65 6.26 0.93
N SER A 111 4.61 7.09 0.89
CA SER A 111 3.95 7.57 2.11
C SER A 111 2.44 7.58 1.96
N MET A 112 1.76 6.98 2.93
CA MET A 112 0.32 7.12 3.20
C MET A 112 0.19 7.96 4.45
N GLN A 113 -0.52 9.08 4.37
CA GLN A 113 -0.77 9.99 5.48
C GLN A 113 -2.25 10.34 5.55
N ILE A 114 -2.70 10.80 6.72
CA ILE A 114 -4.07 11.27 6.92
C ILE A 114 -4.08 12.78 7.06
N ASP A 115 -5.08 13.41 6.46
CA ASP A 115 -5.40 14.81 6.64
C ASP A 115 -5.82 15.05 8.10
N ALA A 116 -5.02 15.80 8.85
CA ALA A 116 -5.31 16.10 10.25
C ALA A 116 -6.55 16.98 10.45
N THR A 117 -7.06 17.63 9.39
CA THR A 117 -8.24 18.50 9.49
C THR A 117 -9.54 17.72 9.62
N ASP A 118 -9.67 16.59 8.92
CA ASP A 118 -10.85 15.73 8.96
C ASP A 118 -10.59 14.34 9.56
N ASP A 119 -9.32 13.95 9.70
CA ASP A 119 -8.87 12.63 10.17
C ASP A 119 -9.58 11.47 9.46
N CYS A 120 -9.86 11.67 8.15
CA CYS A 120 -10.61 10.79 7.26
C CYS A 120 -10.03 10.70 5.85
N THR A 121 -9.40 11.77 5.35
CA THR A 121 -8.82 11.80 4.00
C THR A 121 -7.41 11.24 4.03
N PHE A 122 -7.16 10.22 3.22
CA PHE A 122 -5.86 9.60 3.03
C PHE A 122 -5.17 10.20 1.82
N TYR A 123 -3.92 10.61 1.96
CA TYR A 123 -3.04 10.98 0.87
C TYR A 123 -1.96 9.93 0.68
N TYR A 124 -1.82 9.43 -0.55
CA TYR A 124 -0.73 8.53 -0.92
C TYR A 124 0.19 9.17 -1.96
N ALA A 125 1.49 9.19 -1.68
CA ALA A 125 2.54 9.57 -2.62
C ALA A 125 3.47 8.38 -2.88
N GLY A 126 3.75 8.10 -4.16
CA GLY A 126 4.67 7.03 -4.55
C GLY A 126 5.25 7.19 -5.96
N GLU A 127 6.31 6.44 -6.22
CA GLU A 127 7.02 6.38 -7.50
C GLU A 127 6.33 5.46 -8.51
N TYR A 128 6.32 5.84 -9.78
CA TYR A 128 5.96 4.99 -10.92
C TYR A 128 6.78 5.38 -12.16
N ILE A 129 6.75 4.53 -13.20
CA ILE A 129 7.46 4.79 -14.46
C ILE A 129 6.45 5.01 -15.59
N LYS A 130 6.54 6.19 -16.22
CA LYS A 130 5.74 6.52 -17.41
C LYS A 130 6.41 6.09 -18.71
N THR A 131 7.73 6.22 -18.79
CA THR A 131 8.49 5.87 -20.00
C THR A 131 9.70 5.06 -19.57
N THR A 132 9.92 3.93 -20.25
CA THR A 132 11.07 3.06 -19.98
C THR A 132 12.39 3.83 -20.04
N GLY A 133 13.25 3.60 -19.06
CA GLY A 133 14.53 4.27 -18.94
C GLY A 133 15.20 4.00 -17.61
N SER A 134 16.36 4.61 -17.40
CA SER A 134 17.15 4.31 -16.20
C SER A 134 16.61 4.99 -14.96
N PHE A 135 16.76 6.30 -14.83
CA PHE A 135 16.22 7.06 -13.69
C PHE A 135 15.03 7.93 -14.11
N HIS A 136 14.17 7.44 -15.01
CA HIS A 136 13.00 8.15 -15.53
C HIS A 136 11.76 8.01 -14.62
N TRP A 137 11.98 8.14 -13.31
CA TRP A 137 10.92 8.01 -12.33
C TRP A 137 9.98 9.20 -12.33
N ASN A 138 8.74 8.95 -11.92
CA ASN A 138 7.67 9.92 -11.81
C ASN A 138 7.00 9.73 -10.45
N THR A 139 6.43 10.79 -9.88
CA THR A 139 5.63 10.69 -8.65
C THR A 139 4.15 10.80 -8.98
N ARG A 140 3.33 10.01 -8.30
CA ARG A 140 1.88 10.17 -8.30
C ARG A 140 1.39 10.43 -6.87
N LEU A 141 0.53 11.43 -6.74
CA LEU A 141 -0.25 11.70 -5.52
C LEU A 141 -1.71 11.33 -5.76
N GLY A 142 -2.35 10.70 -4.79
CA GLY A 142 -3.78 10.40 -4.78
C GLY A 142 -4.41 10.72 -3.42
N ALA A 143 -5.66 11.16 -3.43
CA ALA A 143 -6.46 11.40 -2.23
C ALA A 143 -7.64 10.42 -2.21
N PHE A 144 -7.89 9.80 -1.05
CA PHE A 144 -8.91 8.77 -0.89
C PHE A 144 -9.67 8.97 0.42
N LYS A 145 -10.94 8.58 0.43
CA LYS A 145 -11.77 8.58 1.63
C LYS A 145 -12.67 7.37 1.59
N ILE A 146 -12.75 6.62 2.68
CA ILE A 146 -13.71 5.52 2.81
C ILE A 146 -15.07 6.10 3.20
N GLN A 147 -16.12 5.64 2.52
CA GLN A 147 -17.48 6.12 2.74
C GLN A 147 -17.89 5.99 4.21
N GLY A 148 -18.48 7.04 4.76
CA GLY A 148 -18.93 7.08 6.16
C GLY A 148 -17.94 7.71 7.15
N CYS A 149 -16.77 8.15 6.70
CA CYS A 149 -15.88 9.02 7.48
C CYS A 149 -16.08 10.49 7.06
N GLN A 150 -16.38 11.36 8.03
CA GLN A 150 -16.57 12.80 7.88
C GLN A 150 -15.88 13.52 9.02
#